data_AF-A0AAV9XJJ0-F1
#
_entry.id   AF-A0AAV9XJJ0-F1
#
_cell.length_a   1.000
_cell.length_b   1.000
_cell.length_c   1.000
_cell.angle_alpha   90.00
_cell.angle_beta   90.00
_cell.angle_gamma   90.00
#
_symmetry.space_group_name_H-M   'P 1'
#
loop_
_entity.id
_entity.type
_entity.pdbx_description
1 polymer ?
#
loop_
_entity_poly.entity_id
_entity_poly.type
_entity_poly.pdbx_seq_one_letter_code
_entity_poly.pdbx_strand_id
1 'polypeptide(L)'
;MSVPVPRTIRSAAPVLAFIFVAVLVIQVYRSPDYKLIPGYPMLTPFYFEPPEASVLHSVIRGDNVAWTMDNETAWHSVGRHPNQPECWTFEDRFGAYKNLSLEMAAAISNNNKKNRSKKAIILRLGGGNDANGKSAWKSQFIWHVRSLVMEAGYLAGYDVLIFVHLDLNEEDRNAWLQRLPKELQPLVQTFSTRQLKEWIRGGQFKNVYEHNHIPIQMFMEKNPQYDFVYSIENDVRLIGRWDTFLADVDTEYSFHRKYQKSDQNMSSIPDLVSFQSISQPPSDWVWYKEKEDQKCVKHFGGKDNILFSLGAVWGWSRQLTDSLTKLNTEGFNCYFEYFAPTVARWANLTSFFYQHPLYCPNRDSPSERHTINPDKLGKNDPRLVQSSKVPVGCTYYFINIHSQPFWDTWYQNPRACRPPALVHPVK
;
A
#
# COMPACT_ATOMS: atom_id res chain seq x y z
N MET A 1 30.21 -72.64 -36.33
CA MET A 1 31.12 -71.52 -35.99
C MET A 1 30.33 -70.50 -35.18
N SER A 2 30.71 -70.33 -33.93
CA SER A 2 30.02 -69.55 -32.90
C SER A 2 30.33 -68.05 -33.01
N VAL A 3 29.30 -67.21 -33.14
CA VAL A 3 29.40 -65.74 -33.09
C VAL A 3 28.93 -65.27 -31.71
N PRO A 4 29.64 -64.33 -31.04
CA PRO A 4 29.42 -64.04 -29.62
C PRO A 4 28.31 -63.00 -29.39
N VAL A 5 27.61 -63.18 -28.28
CA VAL A 5 26.59 -62.26 -27.73
C VAL A 5 27.28 -61.00 -27.17
N PRO A 6 26.78 -59.77 -27.46
CA PRO A 6 27.32 -58.58 -26.84
C PRO A 6 26.88 -58.47 -25.38
N ARG A 7 27.86 -58.31 -24.47
CA ARG A 7 27.65 -57.98 -23.07
C ARG A 7 27.06 -56.58 -22.94
N THR A 8 25.87 -56.48 -22.36
CA THR A 8 25.28 -55.24 -21.87
C THR A 8 26.12 -54.68 -20.72
N ILE A 9 26.83 -53.59 -20.96
CA ILE A 9 27.41 -52.76 -19.91
C ILE A 9 26.26 -52.04 -19.21
N ARG A 10 25.87 -52.52 -18.02
CA ARG A 10 24.99 -51.76 -17.13
C ARG A 10 25.74 -50.51 -16.68
N SER A 11 25.28 -49.35 -17.13
CA SER A 11 25.77 -48.04 -16.75
C SER A 11 25.62 -47.82 -15.24
N ALA A 12 26.75 -47.80 -14.51
CA ALA A 12 26.82 -47.40 -13.10
C ALA A 12 26.70 -45.86 -12.89
N ALA A 13 26.37 -45.11 -13.95
CA ALA A 13 26.30 -43.65 -13.95
C ALA A 13 25.29 -43.04 -12.95
N PRO A 14 24.08 -43.60 -12.73
CA PRO A 14 23.14 -42.98 -11.78
C PRO A 14 23.56 -43.16 -10.32
N VAL A 15 24.26 -44.26 -10.00
CA VAL A 15 24.72 -44.55 -8.63
C VAL A 15 25.91 -43.67 -8.26
N LEU A 16 26.84 -43.45 -9.19
CA LEU A 16 27.97 -42.55 -8.97
C LEU A 16 27.52 -41.09 -8.83
N ALA A 17 26.51 -40.64 -9.60
CA ALA A 17 25.94 -39.30 -9.46
C ALA A 17 25.26 -39.11 -8.10
N PHE A 18 24.53 -40.12 -7.61
CA PHE A 18 23.90 -40.07 -6.29
C PHE A 18 24.92 -40.07 -5.14
N ILE A 19 25.99 -40.86 -5.25
CA ILE A 19 27.07 -40.87 -4.27
C ILE A 19 27.80 -39.52 -4.27
N PHE A 20 28.05 -38.92 -5.44
CA PHE A 20 28.72 -37.62 -5.53
C PHE A 20 27.89 -36.50 -4.90
N VAL A 21 26.57 -36.48 -5.14
CA VAL A 21 25.65 -35.52 -4.49
C VAL A 21 25.56 -35.77 -2.99
N ALA A 22 25.48 -37.03 -2.54
CA ALA A 22 25.46 -37.36 -1.12
C ALA A 22 26.77 -36.95 -0.42
N VAL A 23 27.93 -37.15 -1.05
CA VAL A 23 29.22 -36.71 -0.52
C VAL A 23 29.33 -35.18 -0.50
N LEU A 24 28.81 -34.48 -1.51
CA LEU A 24 28.78 -33.01 -1.53
C LEU A 24 27.85 -32.44 -0.45
N VAL A 25 26.68 -33.04 -0.25
CA VAL A 25 25.76 -32.66 0.84
C VAL A 25 26.38 -32.96 2.19
N ILE A 26 27.05 -34.11 2.35
CA ILE A 26 27.74 -34.47 3.61
C ILE A 26 28.95 -33.56 3.85
N GLN A 27 29.71 -33.15 2.83
CA GLN A 27 30.85 -32.23 3.01
C GLN A 27 30.41 -30.78 3.23
N VAL A 28 29.32 -30.32 2.61
CA VAL A 28 28.73 -29.00 2.88
C VAL A 28 28.15 -28.95 4.30
N TYR A 29 27.60 -30.05 4.81
CA TYR A 29 27.10 -30.14 6.19
C TYR A 29 28.15 -30.55 7.24
N ARG A 30 29.31 -31.08 6.83
CA ARG A 30 30.44 -31.40 7.70
C ARG A 30 31.66 -30.57 7.35
N SER A 31 31.52 -29.25 7.41
CA SER A 31 32.66 -28.39 7.71
C SER A 31 32.83 -28.37 9.24
N PRO A 32 33.85 -29.04 9.81
CA PRO A 32 34.11 -29.00 11.24
C PRO A 32 35.17 -27.93 11.48
N ASP A 33 34.75 -26.74 11.90
CA ASP A 33 35.47 -25.87 12.85
C ASP A 33 34.77 -24.52 12.97
N TYR A 34 33.52 -24.54 13.43
CA TYR A 34 33.06 -23.43 14.25
C TYR A 34 33.36 -23.80 15.70
N LYS A 35 34.45 -23.25 16.23
CA LYS A 35 34.65 -23.16 17.67
C LYS A 35 33.44 -22.40 18.24
N LEU A 36 32.52 -23.16 18.84
CA LEU A 36 31.44 -22.63 19.66
C LEU A 36 32.08 -21.76 20.74
N ILE A 37 31.96 -20.44 20.59
CA ILE A 37 32.17 -19.51 21.69
C ILE A 37 31.08 -19.83 22.71
N PRO A 38 31.42 -20.31 23.92
CA PRO A 38 30.42 -20.55 24.95
C PRO A 38 29.85 -19.20 25.38
N GLY A 39 28.55 -18.96 25.12
CA GLY A 39 27.87 -17.76 25.64
C GLY A 39 26.87 -17.07 24.71
N TYR A 40 26.76 -17.46 23.44
CA TYR A 40 25.68 -16.95 22.59
C TYR A 40 24.50 -17.92 22.58
N PRO A 41 23.32 -17.56 23.13
CA PRO A 41 22.12 -18.35 22.91
C PRO A 41 21.88 -18.40 21.39
N MET A 42 21.77 -19.61 20.84
CA MET A 42 21.23 -19.78 19.49
C MET A 42 19.81 -19.22 19.51
N LEU A 43 19.66 -17.98 19.02
CA LEU A 43 18.35 -17.40 18.77
C LEU A 43 17.69 -18.30 17.73
N THR A 44 16.69 -19.06 18.17
CA THR A 44 15.77 -19.75 17.27
C THR A 44 15.28 -18.73 16.23
N PRO A 45 15.28 -19.08 14.93
CA PRO A 45 14.78 -18.17 13.91
C PRO A 45 13.37 -17.75 14.29
N PHE A 46 13.16 -16.45 14.46
CA PHE A 46 11.85 -15.91 14.76
C PHE A 46 10.91 -16.22 13.59
N TYR A 47 9.81 -16.92 13.88
CA TYR A 47 8.76 -17.19 12.92
C TYR A 47 7.51 -16.46 13.40
N PHE A 48 7.02 -15.54 12.57
CA PHE A 48 5.78 -14.85 12.82
C PHE A 48 4.66 -15.61 12.13
N GLU A 49 3.74 -16.16 12.92
CA GLU A 49 2.47 -16.67 12.41
C GLU A 49 1.52 -15.48 12.21
N PRO A 50 1.19 -15.13 10.95
CA PRO A 50 0.27 -14.05 10.71
C PRO A 50 -1.12 -14.40 11.23
N PRO A 51 -1.91 -13.39 11.63
CA PRO A 51 -3.29 -13.63 12.04
C PRO A 51 -4.09 -14.19 10.86
N GLU A 52 -5.11 -14.98 11.17
CA GLU A 52 -6.06 -15.54 10.20
C GLU A 52 -7.48 -15.13 10.57
N ALA A 53 -8.34 -15.01 9.56
CA ALA A 53 -9.75 -14.78 9.78
C ALA A 53 -10.40 -16.01 10.43
N SER A 54 -11.30 -15.79 11.39
CA SER A 54 -12.03 -16.89 12.01
C SER A 54 -13.15 -17.39 11.08
N VAL A 55 -13.02 -18.64 10.62
CA VAL A 55 -13.94 -19.33 9.67
C VAL A 55 -15.39 -19.39 10.17
N LEU A 56 -15.63 -19.20 11.47
CA LEU A 56 -16.97 -19.12 12.06
C LEU A 56 -17.82 -17.95 11.52
N HIS A 57 -17.22 -17.03 10.77
CA HIS A 57 -17.86 -15.79 10.35
C HIS A 57 -17.90 -15.71 8.81
N SER A 58 -19.04 -16.08 8.21
CA SER A 58 -19.29 -15.94 6.76
C SER A 58 -19.75 -14.52 6.42
N VAL A 59 -19.39 -14.02 5.24
CA VAL A 59 -19.37 -12.57 4.99
C VAL A 59 -20.39 -12.05 4.02
N ILE A 60 -20.41 -12.60 2.81
CA ILE A 60 -21.28 -12.11 1.75
C ILE A 60 -22.32 -13.17 1.47
N ARG A 61 -23.57 -12.83 1.76
CA ARG A 61 -24.71 -13.62 1.32
C ARG A 61 -24.81 -13.58 -0.20
N GLY A 62 -25.48 -14.57 -0.79
CA GLY A 62 -25.74 -14.59 -2.24
C GLY A 62 -26.50 -13.37 -2.79
N ASP A 63 -26.98 -12.46 -1.94
CA ASP A 63 -27.59 -11.16 -2.27
C ASP A 63 -26.62 -9.96 -2.12
N ASN A 64 -25.30 -10.20 -2.08
CA ASN A 64 -24.22 -9.20 -1.91
C ASN A 64 -24.24 -8.45 -0.57
N VAL A 65 -25.05 -8.88 0.41
CA VAL A 65 -25.07 -8.28 1.75
C VAL A 65 -23.88 -8.76 2.56
N ALA A 66 -23.08 -7.81 3.04
CA ALA A 66 -22.04 -8.04 4.03
C ALA A 66 -22.68 -8.14 5.42
N TRP A 67 -22.46 -9.25 6.12
CA TRP A 67 -23.03 -9.48 7.45
C TRP A 67 -22.60 -8.38 8.43
N THR A 68 -23.59 -7.71 9.01
CA THR A 68 -23.46 -7.02 10.29
C THR A 68 -24.32 -7.72 11.32
N MET A 69 -23.76 -7.87 12.52
CA MET A 69 -24.51 -8.35 13.67
C MET A 69 -25.21 -7.20 14.42
N ASP A 70 -25.22 -5.99 13.85
CA ASP A 70 -25.81 -4.81 14.48
C ASP A 70 -27.32 -4.64 14.19
N ASN A 71 -27.91 -5.40 13.25
CA ASN A 71 -29.31 -5.33 12.81
C ASN A 71 -29.84 -3.94 12.40
N GLU A 72 -29.03 -2.88 12.53
CA GLU A 72 -29.41 -1.49 12.33
C GLU A 72 -28.92 -0.95 10.97
N THR A 73 -27.79 -1.43 10.45
CA THR A 73 -27.24 -0.95 9.17
C THR A 73 -26.85 -2.10 8.24
N ALA A 74 -27.55 -2.23 7.10
CA ALA A 74 -27.19 -3.19 6.06
C ALA A 74 -26.08 -2.64 5.16
N TRP A 75 -25.02 -3.42 4.98
CA TRP A 75 -23.91 -3.09 4.10
C TRP A 75 -23.95 -3.98 2.87
N HIS A 76 -23.81 -3.39 1.70
CA HIS A 76 -23.80 -4.13 0.44
C HIS A 76 -22.44 -3.98 -0.21
N SER A 77 -21.89 -5.11 -0.67
CA SER A 77 -20.72 -5.09 -1.54
C SER A 77 -21.12 -4.50 -2.88
N VAL A 78 -20.40 -3.46 -3.31
CA VAL A 78 -20.55 -2.89 -4.64
C VAL A 78 -19.25 -3.03 -5.42
N GLY A 79 -19.36 -3.35 -6.69
CA GLY A 79 -18.21 -3.43 -7.59
C GLY A 79 -17.60 -4.79 -7.64
N ARG A 80 -16.32 -4.87 -7.30
CA ARG A 80 -15.61 -6.14 -7.30
C ARG A 80 -15.96 -6.93 -6.06
N HIS A 81 -16.31 -8.20 -6.25
CA HIS A 81 -16.42 -9.16 -5.15
C HIS A 81 -15.07 -9.27 -4.42
N PRO A 82 -15.07 -9.43 -3.09
CA PRO A 82 -13.84 -9.74 -2.39
C PRO A 82 -13.25 -11.03 -2.93
N ASN A 83 -11.96 -11.00 -3.23
CA ASN A 83 -11.20 -12.21 -3.60
C ASN A 83 -11.19 -13.21 -2.44
N GLN A 84 -11.33 -12.70 -1.21
CA GLN A 84 -11.29 -13.41 0.05
C GLN A 84 -12.61 -13.23 0.80
N PRO A 85 -13.49 -14.25 0.77
CA PRO A 85 -14.83 -14.16 1.34
C PRO A 85 -14.85 -14.29 2.86
N GLU A 86 -13.72 -14.49 3.54
CA GLU A 86 -13.61 -14.52 5.00
C GLU A 86 -13.79 -13.14 5.64
N CYS A 87 -14.26 -13.06 6.89
CA CYS A 87 -14.29 -11.80 7.64
C CYS A 87 -13.44 -11.85 8.89
N TRP A 88 -13.09 -10.64 9.30
CA TRP A 88 -12.28 -10.33 10.45
C TRP A 88 -13.17 -9.69 11.49
N THR A 89 -13.22 -10.23 12.71
CA THR A 89 -13.56 -9.38 13.85
C THR A 89 -12.40 -8.41 14.13
N PHE A 90 -12.64 -7.37 14.92
CA PHE A 90 -11.56 -6.47 15.33
C PHE A 90 -10.46 -7.23 16.10
N GLU A 91 -10.85 -8.23 16.91
CA GLU A 91 -9.90 -9.06 17.65
C GLU A 91 -9.09 -9.97 16.73
N ASP A 92 -9.72 -10.67 15.77
CA ASP A 92 -9.00 -11.50 14.81
C ASP A 92 -7.96 -10.68 14.05
N ARG A 93 -8.34 -9.44 13.67
CA ARG A 93 -7.47 -8.56 12.89
C ARG A 93 -6.31 -7.99 13.68
N PHE A 94 -6.56 -7.50 14.90
CA PHE A 94 -5.60 -6.69 15.63
C PHE A 94 -5.09 -7.31 16.94
N GLY A 95 -5.70 -8.40 17.42
CA GLY A 95 -5.38 -9.06 18.69
C GLY A 95 -3.89 -9.40 18.81
N ALA A 96 -3.31 -9.98 17.76
CA ALA A 96 -1.89 -10.34 17.70
C ALA A 96 -0.94 -9.12 17.80
N TYR A 97 -1.41 -7.90 17.53
CA TYR A 97 -0.61 -6.68 17.57
C TYR A 97 -0.82 -5.84 18.84
N LYS A 98 -1.73 -6.25 19.73
CA LYS A 98 -1.98 -5.56 21.00
C LYS A 98 -0.79 -5.70 21.94
N ASN A 99 -0.35 -6.94 22.15
CA ASN A 99 0.75 -7.30 23.04
C ASN A 99 1.87 -7.93 22.22
N LEU A 100 2.94 -7.16 21.99
CA LEU A 100 4.07 -7.64 21.19
C LEU A 100 4.94 -8.60 22.00
N SER A 101 5.35 -9.71 21.37
CA SER A 101 6.50 -10.47 21.85
C SER A 101 7.79 -9.65 21.66
N LEU A 102 8.86 -10.04 22.36
CA LEU A 102 10.17 -9.39 22.22
C LEU A 102 10.69 -9.50 20.77
N GLU A 103 10.44 -10.63 20.14
CA GLU A 103 10.84 -10.91 18.77
C GLU A 103 10.05 -10.08 17.77
N MET A 104 8.74 -9.90 17.95
CA MET A 104 7.94 -8.99 17.11
C MET A 104 8.41 -7.55 17.27
N ALA A 105 8.63 -7.08 18.49
CA ALA A 105 9.15 -5.73 18.74
C ALA A 105 10.53 -5.51 18.08
N ALA A 106 11.40 -6.53 18.13
CA ALA A 106 12.69 -6.51 17.45
C ALA A 106 12.55 -6.54 15.92
N ALA A 107 11.63 -7.34 15.38
CA ALA A 107 11.36 -7.40 13.95
C ALA A 107 10.89 -6.04 13.42
N ILE A 108 9.94 -5.40 14.11
CA ILE A 108 9.45 -4.05 13.80
C ILE A 108 10.61 -3.05 13.84
N SER A 109 11.37 -3.00 14.94
CA SER A 109 12.50 -2.07 15.11
C SER A 109 13.59 -2.22 14.06
N ASN A 110 13.73 -3.42 13.49
CA ASN A 110 14.79 -3.77 12.55
C ASN A 110 14.32 -3.85 11.10
N ASN A 111 13.06 -3.55 10.79
CA ASN A 111 12.46 -3.74 9.46
C ASN A 111 13.37 -3.21 8.34
N ASN A 112 13.82 -1.96 8.48
CA ASN A 112 14.57 -1.26 7.43
C ASN A 112 16.10 -1.50 7.49
N LYS A 113 16.61 -2.23 8.50
CA LYS A 113 18.07 -2.37 8.71
C LYS A 113 18.74 -3.32 7.74
N LYS A 114 17.99 -4.26 7.16
CA LYS A 114 18.53 -5.20 6.19
C LYS A 114 18.63 -4.60 4.78
N ASN A 115 18.04 -3.41 4.54
CA ASN A 115 18.17 -2.50 3.38
C ASN A 115 18.43 -3.21 2.04
N ARG A 116 17.58 -4.19 1.72
CA ARG A 116 17.63 -4.97 0.47
C ARG A 116 16.42 -4.73 -0.42
N SER A 117 15.40 -4.02 0.08
CA SER A 117 14.18 -3.83 -0.68
C SER A 117 14.34 -2.71 -1.71
N LYS A 118 13.74 -2.94 -2.88
CA LYS A 118 13.53 -1.92 -3.91
C LYS A 118 12.17 -1.23 -3.78
N LYS A 119 11.34 -1.68 -2.82
CA LYS A 119 10.00 -1.17 -2.58
C LYS A 119 9.89 -0.69 -1.14
N ALA A 120 9.22 0.44 -0.95
CA ALA A 120 8.94 0.96 0.39
C ALA A 120 7.46 1.33 0.57
N ILE A 121 7.06 1.46 1.83
CA ILE A 121 5.78 2.04 2.24
C ILE A 121 6.08 3.22 3.15
N ILE A 122 5.52 4.38 2.83
CA ILE A 122 5.51 5.56 3.70
C ILE A 122 4.11 5.74 4.30
N LEU A 123 4.02 5.63 5.61
CA LEU A 123 2.84 6.02 6.36
C LEU A 123 2.95 7.51 6.70
N ARG A 124 2.15 8.33 6.01
CA ARG A 124 2.18 9.79 6.12
C ARG A 124 1.39 10.26 7.32
N LEU A 125 2.01 11.13 8.12
CA LEU A 125 1.42 11.70 9.32
C LEU A 125 1.64 13.21 9.37
N GLY A 126 0.61 13.94 9.77
CA GLY A 126 0.77 15.29 10.29
C GLY A 126 1.35 15.25 11.69
N GLY A 127 2.22 16.21 12.01
CA GLY A 127 2.80 16.39 13.34
C GLY A 127 1.85 17.02 14.36
N GLY A 128 0.68 17.44 13.89
CA GLY A 128 -0.37 17.92 14.76
C GLY A 128 -0.76 16.84 15.76
N ASN A 129 -0.72 17.20 17.04
CA ASN A 129 -1.94 17.01 17.80
C ASN A 129 -3.07 17.59 16.94
N ASP A 130 -4.23 16.94 16.83
CA ASP A 130 -5.38 17.68 16.28
C ASP A 130 -5.49 19.04 16.99
N ALA A 131 -6.22 20.00 16.41
CA ALA A 131 -6.39 21.34 17.02
C ALA A 131 -6.92 21.32 18.47
N ASN A 132 -7.20 20.13 19.03
CA ASN A 132 -7.68 19.83 20.38
C ASN A 132 -6.71 18.96 21.21
N GLY A 133 -5.45 18.76 20.83
CA GLY A 133 -4.48 18.01 21.65
C GLY A 133 -4.52 16.48 21.51
N LYS A 134 -5.31 15.89 20.61
CA LYS A 134 -5.40 14.43 20.43
C LYS A 134 -4.31 13.95 19.47
N SER A 135 -3.44 13.10 20.00
CA SER A 135 -2.43 12.37 19.24
C SER A 135 -3.08 11.35 18.30
N ALA A 136 -2.58 11.24 17.07
CA ALA A 136 -2.91 10.13 16.16
C ALA A 136 -2.52 8.76 16.75
N TRP A 137 -1.60 8.74 17.72
CA TRP A 137 -1.07 7.54 18.38
C TRP A 137 -1.98 6.98 19.48
N LYS A 138 -3.26 6.79 19.17
CA LYS A 138 -4.16 5.99 20.00
C LYS A 138 -3.90 4.49 19.76
N SER A 139 -4.31 3.65 20.69
CA SER A 139 -4.03 2.20 20.66
C SER A 139 -4.39 1.52 19.34
N GLN A 140 -5.56 1.83 18.77
CA GLN A 140 -6.00 1.29 17.49
C GLN A 140 -5.10 1.68 16.32
N PHE A 141 -4.57 2.90 16.33
CA PHE A 141 -3.62 3.33 15.31
C PHE A 141 -2.28 2.63 15.49
N ILE A 142 -1.80 2.49 16.73
CA ILE A 142 -0.58 1.75 17.04
C ILE A 142 -0.67 0.30 16.55
N TRP A 143 -1.79 -0.39 16.81
CA TRP A 143 -2.00 -1.77 16.34
C TRP A 143 -2.05 -1.85 14.81
N HIS A 144 -2.65 -0.85 14.16
CA HIS A 144 -2.61 -0.73 12.71
C HIS A 144 -1.19 -0.55 12.19
N VAL A 145 -0.37 0.34 12.75
CA VAL A 145 1.02 0.53 12.32
C VAL A 145 1.83 -0.75 12.55
N ARG A 146 1.68 -1.42 13.69
CA ARG A 146 2.33 -2.71 13.97
C ARG A 146 1.95 -3.76 12.92
N SER A 147 0.66 -3.85 12.57
CA SER A 147 0.19 -4.76 11.52
C SER A 147 0.81 -4.44 10.16
N LEU A 148 0.90 -3.16 9.78
CA LEU A 148 1.53 -2.74 8.54
C LEU A 148 3.01 -3.15 8.48
N VAL A 149 3.76 -2.92 9.55
CA VAL A 149 5.19 -3.28 9.60
C VAL A 149 5.38 -4.80 9.58
N MET A 150 4.60 -5.56 10.34
CA MET A 150 4.73 -7.02 10.38
C MET A 150 4.26 -7.68 9.08
N GLU A 151 3.17 -7.22 8.50
CA GLU A 151 2.60 -7.84 7.30
C GLU A 151 3.32 -7.33 6.05
N ALA A 152 3.29 -6.03 5.77
CA ALA A 152 3.95 -5.51 4.56
C ALA A 152 5.47 -5.55 4.69
N GLY A 153 6.01 -5.23 5.86
CA GLY A 153 7.44 -5.16 6.06
C GLY A 153 8.10 -6.52 6.22
N TYR A 154 7.73 -7.24 7.27
CA TYR A 154 8.35 -8.52 7.60
C TYR A 154 7.94 -9.66 6.65
N LEU A 155 6.66 -9.78 6.28
CA LEU A 155 6.20 -10.88 5.40
C LEU A 155 6.33 -10.55 3.91
N ALA A 156 5.93 -9.36 3.47
CA ALA A 156 5.98 -8.98 2.05
C ALA A 156 7.30 -8.32 1.63
N GLY A 157 8.21 -8.03 2.56
CA GLY A 157 9.57 -7.55 2.26
C GLY A 157 9.68 -6.07 1.88
N TYR A 158 8.71 -5.23 2.26
CA TYR A 158 8.80 -3.78 2.07
C TYR A 158 9.63 -3.13 3.17
N ASP A 159 10.37 -2.07 2.85
CA ASP A 159 10.82 -1.15 3.89
C ASP A 159 9.61 -0.28 4.31
N VAL A 160 9.35 -0.14 5.61
CA VAL A 160 8.19 0.61 6.14
C VAL A 160 8.69 1.79 6.95
N LEU A 161 8.27 2.99 6.56
CA LEU A 161 8.69 4.24 7.17
C LEU A 161 7.48 5.05 7.62
N ILE A 162 7.62 5.67 8.77
CA ILE A 162 6.61 6.54 9.37
C ILE A 162 7.07 7.96 9.05
N PHE A 163 6.47 8.57 8.03
CA PHE A 163 6.94 9.83 7.46
C PHE A 163 6.12 11.00 7.97
N VAL A 164 6.70 11.78 8.89
CA VAL A 164 5.96 12.73 9.73
C VAL A 164 6.34 14.17 9.39
N HIS A 165 5.33 14.99 9.08
CA HIS A 165 5.50 16.43 8.93
C HIS A 165 5.55 17.11 10.31
N LEU A 166 6.72 17.59 10.74
CA LEU A 166 6.89 18.32 12.01
C LEU A 166 7.51 19.69 11.75
N ASP A 167 6.75 20.75 12.02
CA ASP A 167 7.24 22.12 12.11
C ASP A 167 7.57 22.48 13.57
N LEU A 168 8.43 21.67 14.18
CA LEU A 168 8.88 21.81 15.57
C LEU A 168 10.37 22.15 15.64
N ASN A 169 10.81 22.76 16.74
CA ASN A 169 12.24 22.84 17.05
C ASN A 169 12.78 21.44 17.44
N GLU A 170 14.10 21.33 17.60
CA GLU A 170 14.74 20.05 17.90
C GLU A 170 14.32 19.44 19.24
N GLU A 171 14.17 20.25 20.28
CA GLU A 171 13.76 19.80 21.62
C GLU A 171 12.34 19.21 21.58
N ASP A 172 11.39 19.94 21.01
CA ASP A 172 9.99 19.52 20.86
C ASP A 172 9.85 18.30 19.94
N ARG A 173 10.65 18.24 18.87
CA ARG A 173 10.72 17.07 17.98
C ARG A 173 11.18 15.84 18.75
N ASN A 174 12.23 15.96 19.55
CA ASN A 174 12.75 14.86 20.35
C ASN A 174 11.72 14.42 21.41
N ALA A 175 11.06 15.36 22.07
CA ALA A 175 9.98 15.09 23.00
C ALA A 175 8.78 14.38 22.32
N TRP A 176 8.44 14.75 21.08
CA TRP A 176 7.41 14.09 20.29
C TRP A 176 7.79 12.64 19.97
N LEU A 177 9.02 12.39 19.54
CA LEU A 177 9.52 11.04 19.25
C LEU A 177 9.49 10.11 20.46
N GLN A 178 9.76 10.63 21.66
CA GLN A 178 9.72 9.85 22.91
C GLN A 178 8.31 9.38 23.29
N ARG A 179 7.24 9.97 22.73
CA ARG A 179 5.85 9.54 22.97
C ARG A 179 5.49 8.30 22.16
N LEU A 180 6.29 7.95 21.15
CA LEU A 180 6.04 6.80 20.31
C LEU A 180 6.41 5.50 21.01
N PRO A 181 5.70 4.40 20.73
CA PRO A 181 6.15 3.06 21.09
C PRO A 181 7.59 2.84 20.63
N LYS A 182 8.44 2.32 21.52
CA LYS A 182 9.89 2.21 21.31
C LYS A 182 10.25 1.44 20.04
N GLU A 183 9.45 0.43 19.71
CA GLU A 183 9.64 -0.39 18.52
C GLU A 183 9.42 0.37 17.21
N LEU A 184 8.63 1.45 17.23
CA LEU A 184 8.30 2.26 16.05
C LEU A 184 9.25 3.44 15.86
N GLN A 185 9.95 3.88 16.91
CA GLN A 185 10.86 5.03 16.85
C GLN A 185 11.92 4.92 15.74
N PRO A 186 12.57 3.75 15.51
CA PRO A 186 13.58 3.61 14.44
C PRO A 186 13.02 3.74 13.01
N LEU A 187 11.70 3.63 12.85
CA LEU A 187 11.03 3.71 11.55
C LEU A 187 10.62 5.13 11.19
N VAL A 188 10.74 6.08 12.13
CA VAL A 188 10.30 7.46 11.92
C VAL A 188 11.32 8.26 11.14
N GLN A 189 10.84 8.91 10.09
CA GLN A 189 11.55 9.97 9.39
C GLN A 189 10.70 11.24 9.43
N THR A 190 11.33 12.35 9.82
CA THR A 190 10.62 13.63 9.96
C THR A 190 11.02 14.58 8.84
N PHE A 191 10.08 15.39 8.38
CA PHE A 191 10.36 16.54 7.51
C PHE A 191 9.61 17.78 7.98
N SER A 192 10.10 18.96 7.60
CA SER A 192 9.45 20.24 7.90
C SER A 192 9.09 21.02 6.64
N THR A 193 8.16 21.96 6.75
CA THR A 193 7.82 22.93 5.70
C THR A 193 9.07 23.66 5.21
N ARG A 194 9.98 24.01 6.13
CA ARG A 194 11.25 24.66 5.79
C ARG A 194 12.10 23.77 4.88
N GLN A 195 12.27 22.49 5.24
CA GLN A 195 13.06 21.56 4.44
C GLN A 195 12.46 21.34 3.04
N LEU A 196 11.13 21.29 2.92
CA LEU A 196 10.48 21.18 1.60
C LEU A 196 10.73 22.42 0.73
N LYS A 197 10.62 23.61 1.31
CA LYS A 197 10.88 24.88 0.61
C LYS A 197 12.34 25.01 0.17
N GLU A 198 13.27 24.59 1.03
CA GLU A 198 14.71 24.53 0.70
C GLU A 198 14.98 23.51 -0.43
N TRP A 199 14.34 22.34 -0.38
CA TRP A 199 14.50 21.29 -1.38
C TRP A 199 13.98 21.68 -2.76
N ILE A 200 12.80 22.30 -2.85
CA ILE A 200 12.18 22.67 -4.14
C ILE A 200 12.82 23.91 -4.80
N ARG A 201 13.81 24.55 -4.14
CA ARG A 201 14.66 25.62 -4.69
C ARG A 201 13.90 26.73 -5.44
N GLY A 202 12.86 27.28 -4.81
CA GLY A 202 12.08 28.38 -5.37
C GLY A 202 10.89 27.95 -6.24
N GLY A 203 10.65 26.65 -6.42
CA GLY A 203 9.37 26.16 -6.89
C GLY A 203 8.23 26.57 -5.95
N GLN A 204 7.03 26.75 -6.50
CA GLN A 204 5.86 27.14 -5.70
C GLN A 204 5.54 26.00 -4.71
N PHE A 205 5.38 26.30 -3.43
CA PHE A 205 4.88 25.34 -2.43
C PHE A 205 3.88 26.05 -1.53
N LYS A 206 2.62 25.58 -1.56
CA LYS A 206 1.53 26.20 -0.81
C LYS A 206 1.47 25.65 0.61
N ASN A 207 1.15 24.36 0.75
CA ASN A 207 1.16 23.63 2.01
C ASN A 207 1.20 22.11 1.75
N VAL A 208 1.41 21.31 2.80
CA VAL A 208 1.48 19.84 2.69
C VAL A 208 0.13 19.23 2.31
N TYR A 209 -0.99 19.88 2.63
CA TYR A 209 -2.32 19.39 2.29
C TYR A 209 -2.57 19.45 0.77
N GLU A 210 -2.25 20.56 0.12
CA GLU A 210 -2.48 20.76 -1.31
C GLU A 210 -1.36 20.17 -2.18
N HIS A 211 -0.12 20.21 -1.71
CA HIS A 211 1.04 19.72 -2.45
C HIS A 211 1.70 18.52 -1.74
N ASN A 212 0.88 17.58 -1.29
CA ASN A 212 1.27 16.34 -0.63
C ASN A 212 2.26 15.47 -1.42
N HIS A 213 2.30 15.59 -2.75
CA HIS A 213 3.27 14.88 -3.59
C HIS A 213 4.73 15.34 -3.35
N ILE A 214 4.98 16.57 -2.90
CA ILE A 214 6.34 17.11 -2.67
C ILE A 214 7.13 16.34 -1.61
N PRO A 215 6.60 16.09 -0.41
CA PRO A 215 7.26 15.21 0.55
C PRO A 215 7.66 13.86 -0.04
N ILE A 216 6.82 13.26 -0.90
CA ILE A 216 7.08 11.96 -1.53
C ILE A 216 8.22 12.06 -2.54
N GLN A 217 8.26 13.13 -3.35
CA GLN A 217 9.36 13.38 -4.27
C GLN A 217 10.68 13.58 -3.54
N MET A 218 10.70 14.40 -2.49
CA MET A 218 11.90 14.60 -1.66
C MET A 218 12.33 13.27 -1.01
N PHE A 219 11.38 12.45 -0.55
CA PHE A 219 11.67 11.14 0.00
C PHE A 219 12.35 10.23 -1.04
N MET A 220 11.78 10.12 -2.24
CA MET A 220 12.31 9.26 -3.29
C MET A 220 13.68 9.74 -3.79
N GLU A 221 13.93 11.06 -3.87
CA GLU A 221 15.25 11.59 -4.23
C GLU A 221 16.31 11.27 -3.17
N LYS A 222 15.97 11.37 -1.89
CA LYS A 222 16.88 11.06 -0.78
C LYS A 222 17.13 9.57 -0.57
N ASN A 223 16.30 8.72 -1.18
CA ASN A 223 16.37 7.26 -1.04
C ASN A 223 16.44 6.60 -2.43
N PRO A 224 17.56 6.75 -3.15
CA PRO A 224 17.70 6.27 -4.53
C PRO A 224 17.68 4.74 -4.66
N GLN A 225 17.70 4.01 -3.54
CA GLN A 225 17.55 2.57 -3.56
C GLN A 225 16.13 2.11 -3.92
N TYR A 226 15.10 2.94 -3.73
CA TYR A 226 13.71 2.57 -3.99
C TYR A 226 13.29 2.89 -5.42
N ASP A 227 12.74 1.89 -6.08
CA ASP A 227 12.16 2.01 -7.42
C ASP A 227 10.65 2.29 -7.34
N PHE A 228 10.03 1.97 -6.20
CA PHE A 228 8.59 2.13 -5.98
C PHE A 228 8.22 2.36 -4.51
N VAL A 229 7.25 3.25 -4.24
CA VAL A 229 6.74 3.54 -2.90
C VAL A 229 5.22 3.52 -2.87
N TYR A 230 4.63 2.83 -1.88
CA TYR A 230 3.27 3.10 -1.46
C TYR A 230 3.24 4.22 -0.43
N SER A 231 2.34 5.18 -0.61
CA SER A 231 2.09 6.30 0.30
C SER A 231 0.69 6.16 0.88
N ILE A 232 0.59 6.08 2.20
CA ILE A 232 -0.65 5.79 2.95
C ILE A 232 -0.95 6.95 3.90
N GLU A 233 -2.17 7.47 3.89
CA GLU A 233 -2.64 8.45 4.88
C GLU A 233 -2.93 7.83 6.24
N ASN A 234 -2.73 8.61 7.31
CA ASN A 234 -2.94 8.16 8.68
C ASN A 234 -4.42 7.85 9.03
N ASP A 235 -5.38 8.27 8.20
CA ASP A 235 -6.80 7.98 8.33
C ASP A 235 -7.29 6.85 7.39
N VAL A 236 -6.37 6.12 6.74
CA VAL A 236 -6.69 4.87 6.04
C VAL A 236 -6.57 3.67 6.97
N ARG A 237 -7.49 2.72 6.86
CA ARG A 237 -7.40 1.42 7.51
C ARG A 237 -7.59 0.30 6.49
N LEU A 238 -6.92 -0.82 6.72
CA LEU A 238 -7.17 -2.07 6.01
C LEU A 238 -7.81 -3.05 7.00
N ILE A 239 -9.04 -3.46 6.72
CA ILE A 239 -9.61 -4.69 7.26
C ILE A 239 -9.09 -5.81 6.36
N GLY A 240 -8.50 -6.86 6.94
CA GLY A 240 -7.69 -7.84 6.23
C GLY A 240 -6.18 -7.56 6.29
N ARG A 241 -5.37 -8.38 5.63
CA ARG A 241 -3.91 -8.38 5.74
C ARG A 241 -3.20 -7.61 4.64
N TRP A 242 -2.19 -6.83 4.99
CA TRP A 242 -1.41 -6.04 4.05
C TRP A 242 -0.58 -6.90 3.09
N ASP A 243 0.05 -7.97 3.56
CA ASP A 243 0.87 -8.84 2.69
C ASP A 243 0.03 -9.49 1.60
N THR A 244 -1.17 -9.94 1.98
CA THR A 244 -2.16 -10.51 1.06
C THR A 244 -2.73 -9.46 0.11
N PHE A 245 -3.12 -8.30 0.64
CA PHE A 245 -3.65 -7.20 -0.16
C PHE A 245 -2.64 -6.72 -1.23
N LEU A 246 -1.37 -6.58 -0.85
CA LEU A 246 -0.31 -6.18 -1.77
C LEU A 246 -0.02 -7.28 -2.82
N ALA A 247 -0.07 -8.55 -2.41
CA ALA A 247 0.06 -9.68 -3.33
C ALA A 247 -1.10 -9.74 -4.35
N ASP A 248 -2.33 -9.43 -3.94
CA ASP A 248 -3.49 -9.35 -4.83
C ASP A 248 -3.31 -8.24 -5.88
N VAL A 249 -2.83 -7.06 -5.46
CA VAL A 249 -2.51 -5.93 -6.36
C VAL A 249 -1.46 -6.35 -7.39
N ASP A 250 -0.34 -6.95 -6.95
CA ASP A 250 0.74 -7.40 -7.84
C ASP A 250 0.28 -8.52 -8.79
N THR A 251 -0.55 -9.44 -8.31
CA THR A 251 -1.12 -10.56 -9.09
C THR A 251 -2.05 -10.05 -10.17
N GLU A 252 -2.96 -9.14 -9.84
CA GLU A 252 -3.88 -8.58 -10.81
C GLU A 252 -3.17 -7.73 -11.85
N TYR A 253 -2.22 -6.88 -11.45
CA TYR A 253 -1.43 -6.12 -12.41
C TYR A 253 -0.68 -7.05 -13.38
N SER A 254 -0.09 -8.11 -12.85
CA SER A 254 0.61 -9.12 -13.66
C SER A 254 -0.34 -9.85 -14.62
N PHE A 255 -1.56 -10.14 -14.20
CA PHE A 255 -2.61 -10.66 -15.07
C PHE A 255 -2.89 -9.68 -16.21
N HIS A 256 -3.16 -8.41 -15.92
CA HIS A 256 -3.42 -7.42 -16.96
C HIS A 256 -2.27 -7.24 -17.95
N ARG A 257 -1.03 -7.18 -17.46
CA ARG A 257 0.15 -7.07 -18.33
C ARG A 257 0.26 -8.25 -19.30
N LYS A 258 -0.08 -9.47 -18.86
CA LYS A 258 -0.07 -10.67 -19.72
C LYS A 258 -1.06 -10.57 -20.88
N TYR A 259 -2.17 -9.84 -20.69
CA TYR A 259 -3.24 -9.69 -21.67
C TYR A 259 -3.34 -8.26 -22.23
N GLN A 260 -2.28 -7.46 -22.09
CA GLN A 260 -2.25 -6.09 -22.58
C GLN A 260 -2.50 -6.05 -24.10
N LYS A 261 -3.17 -5.01 -24.58
CA LYS A 261 -3.35 -4.79 -26.01
C LYS A 261 -2.04 -4.33 -26.64
N SER A 262 -1.89 -4.52 -27.94
CA SER A 262 -0.67 -4.15 -28.68
C SER A 262 -0.32 -2.67 -28.62
N ASP A 263 -1.30 -1.80 -28.36
CA ASP A 263 -1.13 -0.37 -28.23
C ASP A 263 -0.84 0.09 -26.79
N GLN A 264 -0.88 -0.82 -25.81
CA GLN A 264 -0.57 -0.56 -24.41
C GLN A 264 0.90 -0.88 -24.12
N ASN A 265 1.55 0.01 -23.36
CA ASN A 265 2.91 -0.22 -22.87
C ASN A 265 2.86 -0.33 -21.34
N MET A 266 2.62 -1.54 -20.81
CA MET A 266 2.62 -1.77 -19.37
C MET A 266 3.99 -2.26 -18.89
N SER A 267 4.58 -1.49 -17.97
CA SER A 267 5.85 -1.79 -17.32
C SER A 267 5.79 -3.03 -16.39
N SER A 268 6.94 -3.47 -15.85
CA SER A 268 6.97 -4.57 -14.87
C SER A 268 6.31 -4.21 -13.55
N ILE A 269 6.32 -2.92 -13.20
CA ILE A 269 5.68 -2.31 -12.03
C ILE A 269 4.94 -1.08 -12.55
N PRO A 270 3.66 -0.86 -12.18
CA PRO A 270 2.94 0.33 -12.62
C PRO A 270 3.63 1.60 -12.11
N ASP A 271 3.50 2.71 -12.85
CA ASP A 271 4.06 3.99 -12.45
C ASP A 271 3.22 4.70 -11.40
N LEU A 272 1.90 4.57 -11.51
CA LEU A 272 0.91 5.00 -10.54
C LEU A 272 0.02 3.82 -10.18
N VAL A 273 -0.12 3.51 -8.89
CA VAL A 273 -1.21 2.64 -8.39
C VAL A 273 -2.22 3.50 -7.66
N SER A 274 -3.50 3.34 -7.99
CA SER A 274 -4.59 3.98 -7.28
C SER A 274 -5.64 2.99 -6.81
N PHE A 275 -6.28 3.32 -5.70
CA PHE A 275 -7.39 2.58 -5.09
C PHE A 275 -8.73 3.32 -5.24
N GLN A 276 -8.71 4.49 -5.89
CA GLN A 276 -9.88 5.12 -6.48
C GLN A 276 -9.67 5.22 -8.00
N SER A 277 -10.77 5.21 -8.76
CA SER A 277 -10.70 5.40 -10.20
C SER A 277 -9.90 6.65 -10.57
N ILE A 278 -9.14 6.53 -11.66
CA ILE A 278 -8.50 7.68 -12.29
C ILE A 278 -9.47 8.25 -13.33
N SER A 279 -10.02 9.42 -13.07
CA SER A 279 -11.09 10.02 -13.86
C SER A 279 -10.89 11.49 -14.13
N GLN A 280 -11.64 12.07 -15.06
CA GLN A 280 -11.73 13.53 -15.14
C GLN A 280 -12.40 14.09 -13.86
N PRO A 281 -11.93 15.22 -13.33
CA PRO A 281 -12.62 15.91 -12.24
C PRO A 281 -13.99 16.46 -12.67
N PRO A 282 -14.90 16.76 -11.72
CA PRO A 282 -16.15 17.47 -12.00
C PRO A 282 -15.94 18.80 -12.72
N SER A 283 -16.89 19.22 -13.57
CA SER A 283 -16.76 20.46 -14.35
C SER A 283 -16.66 21.73 -13.49
N ASP A 284 -17.28 21.71 -12.32
CA ASP A 284 -17.37 22.78 -11.32
C ASP A 284 -16.33 22.65 -10.19
N TRP A 285 -15.35 21.75 -10.34
CA TRP A 285 -14.33 21.48 -9.34
C TRP A 285 -13.58 22.74 -8.91
N VAL A 286 -13.46 22.95 -7.60
CA VAL A 286 -12.98 24.22 -7.01
C VAL A 286 -11.58 24.59 -7.49
N TRP A 287 -10.70 23.60 -7.66
CA TRP A 287 -9.31 23.79 -8.09
C TRP A 287 -9.20 24.36 -9.51
N TYR A 288 -10.22 24.22 -10.37
CA TYR A 288 -10.21 24.90 -11.68
C TYR A 288 -10.30 26.42 -11.59
N LYS A 289 -10.70 26.98 -10.43
CA LYS A 289 -10.86 28.41 -10.23
C LYS A 289 -9.61 29.08 -9.66
N GLU A 290 -8.70 28.30 -9.08
CA GLU A 290 -7.43 28.77 -8.52
C GLU A 290 -6.47 29.16 -9.65
N LYS A 291 -5.77 30.30 -9.51
CA LYS A 291 -4.93 30.86 -10.59
C LYS A 291 -3.73 29.97 -10.89
N GLU A 292 -3.14 29.39 -9.85
CA GLU A 292 -2.00 28.49 -9.92
C GLU A 292 -2.38 27.21 -10.69
N ASP A 293 -3.53 26.64 -10.38
CA ASP A 293 -4.06 25.46 -11.07
C ASP A 293 -4.49 25.76 -12.52
N GLN A 294 -4.96 26.98 -12.84
CA GLN A 294 -5.23 27.37 -14.24
C GLN A 294 -3.99 27.28 -15.12
N LYS A 295 -2.80 27.62 -14.58
CA LYS A 295 -1.53 27.45 -15.28
C LYS A 295 -1.26 25.97 -15.59
N CYS A 296 -1.47 25.10 -14.60
CA CYS A 296 -1.34 23.66 -14.75
C CYS A 296 -2.32 23.10 -15.79
N VAL A 297 -3.61 23.45 -15.68
CA VAL A 297 -4.65 23.02 -16.62
C VAL A 297 -4.30 23.42 -18.05
N LYS A 298 -3.82 24.65 -18.25
CA LYS A 298 -3.38 25.11 -19.57
C LYS A 298 -2.17 24.32 -20.08
N HIS A 299 -1.17 24.05 -19.23
CA HIS A 299 0.02 23.29 -19.60
C HIS A 299 -0.32 21.89 -20.09
N PHE A 300 -1.25 21.21 -19.41
CA PHE A 300 -1.70 19.88 -19.80
C PHE A 300 -2.71 19.86 -20.97
N GLY A 301 -2.97 21.01 -21.61
CA GLY A 301 -3.85 21.07 -22.78
C GLY A 301 -5.34 21.17 -22.46
N GLY A 302 -5.70 21.69 -21.29
CA GLY A 302 -7.09 21.96 -20.89
C GLY A 302 -7.72 20.89 -20.00
N LYS A 303 -8.96 21.16 -19.55
CA LYS A 303 -9.68 20.34 -18.56
C LYS A 303 -9.86 18.88 -18.99
N ASP A 304 -10.03 18.63 -20.28
CA ASP A 304 -10.26 17.28 -20.81
C ASP A 304 -9.06 16.35 -20.66
N ASN A 305 -7.87 16.93 -20.44
CA ASN A 305 -6.62 16.20 -20.25
C ASN A 305 -6.24 16.03 -18.77
N ILE A 306 -7.00 16.63 -17.86
CA ILE A 306 -6.79 16.48 -16.42
C ILE A 306 -7.43 15.19 -15.93
N LEU A 307 -6.65 14.43 -15.17
CA LEU A 307 -7.08 13.24 -14.47
C LEU A 307 -6.90 13.41 -12.97
N PHE A 308 -7.80 12.82 -12.21
CA PHE A 308 -7.90 12.91 -10.76
C PHE A 308 -8.07 11.53 -10.15
N SER A 309 -7.54 11.36 -8.94
CA SER A 309 -7.89 10.28 -8.04
C SER A 309 -7.61 10.72 -6.60
N LEU A 310 -8.37 10.16 -5.65
CA LEU A 310 -8.11 10.30 -4.22
C LEU A 310 -6.72 9.75 -3.87
N GLY A 311 -5.89 10.56 -3.21
CA GLY A 311 -4.51 10.22 -2.85
C GLY A 311 -4.30 9.62 -1.47
N ALA A 312 -5.34 8.97 -0.92
CA ALA A 312 -5.31 8.38 0.42
C ALA A 312 -4.35 7.17 0.50
N VAL A 313 -4.37 6.32 -0.53
CA VAL A 313 -3.33 5.32 -0.77
C VAL A 313 -2.91 5.42 -2.22
N TRP A 314 -1.62 5.61 -2.47
CA TRP A 314 -1.07 5.62 -3.83
C TRP A 314 0.26 4.90 -3.92
N GLY A 315 0.45 4.14 -4.99
CA GLY A 315 1.74 3.60 -5.37
C GLY A 315 2.42 4.51 -6.39
N TRP A 316 3.71 4.76 -6.22
CA TRP A 316 4.49 5.71 -7.01
C TRP A 316 5.79 5.07 -7.48
N SER A 317 6.02 5.02 -8.78
CA SER A 317 7.33 4.67 -9.31
C SER A 317 8.32 5.83 -9.21
N ARG A 318 9.60 5.49 -9.26
CA ARG A 318 10.69 6.45 -9.45
C ARG A 318 10.43 7.35 -10.66
N GLN A 319 10.07 6.76 -11.80
CA GLN A 319 9.85 7.47 -13.06
C GLN A 319 8.71 8.50 -12.97
N LEU A 320 7.61 8.18 -12.29
CA LEU A 320 6.54 9.14 -12.03
C LEU A 320 7.03 10.28 -11.16
N THR A 321 7.70 9.97 -10.05
CA THR A 321 8.21 11.01 -9.14
C THR A 321 9.26 11.91 -9.79
N ASP A 322 10.12 11.38 -10.67
CA ASP A 322 11.08 12.17 -11.44
C ASP A 322 10.39 13.10 -12.44
N SER A 323 9.34 12.61 -13.11
CA SER A 323 8.52 13.43 -14.02
C SER A 323 7.84 14.58 -13.29
N LEU A 324 7.29 14.32 -12.10
CA LEU A 324 6.72 15.35 -11.24
C LEU A 324 7.79 16.35 -10.76
N THR A 325 8.99 15.87 -10.41
CA THR A 325 10.07 16.74 -9.91
C THR A 325 10.53 17.68 -11.02
N LYS A 326 10.70 17.16 -12.23
CA LYS A 326 11.00 17.99 -13.40
C LYS A 326 9.94 19.08 -13.61
N LEU A 327 8.66 18.74 -13.61
CA LEU A 327 7.58 19.73 -13.77
C LEU A 327 7.55 20.77 -12.64
N ASN A 328 7.81 20.35 -11.40
CA ASN A 328 7.95 21.26 -10.27
C ASN A 328 9.10 22.27 -10.47
N THR A 329 10.25 21.82 -11.00
CA THR A 329 11.38 22.72 -11.32
C THR A 329 11.08 23.68 -12.47
N GLU A 330 10.15 23.33 -13.35
CA GLU A 330 9.63 24.20 -14.42
C GLU A 330 8.50 25.13 -13.92
N GLY A 331 8.18 25.08 -12.62
CA GLY A 331 7.18 25.92 -11.99
C GLY A 331 5.73 25.45 -12.23
N PHE A 332 5.52 24.17 -12.51
CA PHE A 332 4.21 23.53 -12.52
C PHE A 332 4.06 22.69 -11.26
N ASN A 333 3.45 23.27 -10.23
CA ASN A 333 3.10 22.57 -9.02
C ASN A 333 1.59 22.70 -8.80
N CYS A 334 0.91 21.59 -8.97
CA CYS A 334 -0.54 21.53 -9.10
C CYS A 334 -1.16 20.83 -7.88
N TYR A 335 -2.47 20.98 -7.67
CA TYR A 335 -3.15 20.23 -6.61
C TYR A 335 -2.92 18.72 -6.72
N PHE A 336 -2.48 18.11 -5.62
CA PHE A 336 -1.86 16.78 -5.64
C PHE A 336 -2.76 15.69 -6.22
N GLU A 337 -4.07 15.72 -5.96
CA GLU A 337 -5.01 14.66 -6.36
C GLU A 337 -5.19 14.55 -7.87
N TYR A 338 -4.92 15.63 -8.62
CA TYR A 338 -4.90 15.55 -10.08
C TYR A 338 -3.50 15.59 -10.67
N PHE A 339 -2.50 16.10 -9.95
CA PHE A 339 -1.18 16.27 -10.52
C PHE A 339 -0.55 14.93 -10.93
N ALA A 340 -0.51 13.95 -10.01
CA ALA A 340 0.11 12.67 -10.29
C ALA A 340 -0.61 11.86 -11.38
N PRO A 341 -1.94 11.70 -11.36
CA PRO A 341 -2.64 10.99 -12.44
C PRO A 341 -2.51 11.70 -13.80
N THR A 342 -2.53 13.04 -13.82
CA THR A 342 -2.37 13.83 -15.04
C THR A 342 -0.96 13.68 -15.60
N VAL A 343 0.08 13.76 -14.77
CA VAL A 343 1.48 13.60 -15.20
C VAL A 343 1.74 12.19 -15.68
N ALA A 344 1.19 11.17 -15.02
CA ALA A 344 1.29 9.78 -15.50
C ALA A 344 0.75 9.66 -16.94
N ARG A 345 -0.42 10.24 -17.23
CA ARG A 345 -0.97 10.26 -18.60
C ARG A 345 -0.11 11.08 -19.56
N TRP A 346 0.27 12.29 -19.18
CA TRP A 346 1.03 13.22 -20.03
C TRP A 346 2.40 12.66 -20.42
N ALA A 347 3.09 12.02 -19.48
CA ALA A 347 4.38 11.38 -19.69
C ALA A 347 4.26 9.93 -20.26
N ASN A 348 3.05 9.50 -20.65
CA ASN A 348 2.76 8.17 -21.19
C ASN A 348 3.25 7.03 -20.28
N LEU A 349 3.10 7.22 -18.96
CA LEU A 349 3.41 6.25 -17.92
C LEU A 349 2.22 5.31 -17.67
N THR A 350 2.48 4.20 -16.98
CA THR A 350 1.44 3.20 -16.68
C THR A 350 0.70 3.56 -15.40
N SER A 351 -0.60 3.79 -15.50
CA SER A 351 -1.48 3.89 -14.32
C SER A 351 -2.21 2.57 -14.10
N PHE A 352 -2.36 2.15 -12.86
CA PHE A 352 -3.12 0.97 -12.46
C PHE A 352 -4.13 1.35 -11.37
N PHE A 353 -5.40 1.35 -11.72
CA PHE A 353 -6.47 1.37 -10.73
C PHE A 353 -6.79 -0.05 -10.25
N TYR A 354 -6.45 -0.35 -9.00
CA TYR A 354 -6.85 -1.58 -8.31
C TYR A 354 -8.23 -1.40 -7.68
N GLN A 355 -9.23 -2.07 -8.25
CA GLN A 355 -10.59 -2.04 -7.72
C GLN A 355 -10.71 -2.96 -6.52
N HIS A 356 -10.43 -2.43 -5.33
CA HIS A 356 -10.68 -3.15 -4.09
C HIS A 356 -12.19 -3.24 -3.79
N PRO A 357 -12.62 -4.19 -2.94
CA PRO A 357 -14.02 -4.29 -2.52
C PRO A 357 -14.48 -3.02 -1.80
N LEU A 358 -15.67 -2.54 -2.17
CA LEU A 358 -16.32 -1.37 -1.57
C LEU A 358 -17.64 -1.79 -0.93
N TYR A 359 -17.96 -1.19 0.23
CA TYR A 359 -19.19 -1.49 0.95
C TYR A 359 -20.00 -0.22 1.15
N CYS A 360 -21.24 -0.21 0.70
CA CYS A 360 -22.14 0.94 0.81
C CYS A 360 -23.26 0.65 1.83
N PRO A 361 -23.63 1.64 2.67
CA PRO A 361 -24.79 1.48 3.53
C PRO A 361 -26.06 1.60 2.68
N ASN A 362 -26.98 0.64 2.83
CA ASN A 362 -28.33 0.65 2.25
C ASN A 362 -28.38 0.83 0.71
N ARG A 363 -27.35 0.37 -0.03
CA ARG A 363 -27.29 0.47 -1.49
C ARG A 363 -26.66 -0.77 -2.12
N ASP A 364 -27.45 -1.53 -2.86
CA ASP A 364 -27.02 -2.69 -3.64
C ASP A 364 -26.22 -2.33 -4.91
N SER A 365 -26.21 -1.04 -5.27
CA SER A 365 -25.58 -0.54 -6.49
C SER A 365 -24.94 0.83 -6.26
N PRO A 366 -23.81 1.12 -6.93
CA PRO A 366 -23.22 2.45 -6.88
C PRO A 366 -24.09 3.44 -7.64
N SER A 367 -24.28 4.64 -7.08
CA SER A 367 -24.98 5.70 -7.82
C SER A 367 -24.14 6.15 -9.02
N GLU A 368 -24.74 6.79 -10.02
CA GLU A 368 -24.00 7.26 -11.21
C GLU A 368 -22.82 8.19 -10.87
N ARG A 369 -22.99 9.05 -9.86
CA ARG A 369 -21.91 9.92 -9.33
C ARG A 369 -20.72 9.16 -8.73
N HIS A 370 -20.89 7.88 -8.45
CA HIS A 370 -19.88 6.97 -7.91
C HIS A 370 -19.56 5.85 -8.91
N THR A 371 -19.76 6.07 -10.21
CA THR A 371 -19.36 5.13 -11.25
C THR A 371 -18.54 5.79 -12.36
N ILE A 372 -17.55 5.07 -12.88
CA ILE A 372 -16.82 5.47 -14.09
C ILE A 372 -17.05 4.46 -15.22
N ASN A 373 -17.15 4.99 -16.44
CA ASN A 373 -17.14 4.19 -17.65
C ASN A 373 -15.69 3.84 -18.04
N PRO A 374 -15.38 2.58 -18.43
CA PRO A 374 -14.02 2.15 -18.76
C PRO A 374 -13.34 2.92 -19.90
N ASP A 375 -14.10 3.55 -20.80
CA ASP A 375 -13.57 4.38 -21.90
C ASP A 375 -12.92 5.68 -21.43
N LYS A 376 -13.23 6.14 -20.21
CA LYS A 376 -12.62 7.31 -19.57
C LYS A 376 -11.25 7.03 -18.95
N LEU A 377 -10.85 5.77 -18.85
CA LEU A 377 -9.56 5.39 -18.27
C LEU A 377 -8.41 5.67 -19.23
N GLY A 378 -7.21 5.83 -18.67
CA GLY A 378 -5.99 6.09 -19.43
C GLY A 378 -5.72 5.01 -20.50
N LYS A 379 -4.94 5.36 -21.52
CA LYS A 379 -4.54 4.42 -22.59
C LYS A 379 -3.79 3.20 -22.01
N ASN A 380 -2.85 3.45 -21.10
CA ASN A 380 -2.07 2.41 -20.43
C ASN A 380 -2.73 1.87 -19.16
N ASP A 381 -4.00 2.20 -18.90
CA ASP A 381 -4.75 1.67 -17.76
C ASP A 381 -5.29 0.27 -18.09
N PRO A 382 -5.20 -0.71 -17.17
CA PRO A 382 -5.75 -2.05 -17.37
C PRO A 382 -7.29 -2.07 -17.38
N ARG A 383 -7.89 -2.71 -18.40
CA ARG A 383 -9.36 -2.68 -18.63
C ARG A 383 -10.09 -4.02 -18.56
N LEU A 384 -9.36 -5.13 -18.42
CA LEU A 384 -9.90 -6.48 -18.68
C LEU A 384 -10.80 -7.05 -17.59
N VAL A 385 -10.67 -6.55 -16.36
CA VAL A 385 -11.33 -7.08 -15.15
C VAL A 385 -12.35 -6.07 -14.61
N GLN A 386 -12.45 -4.90 -15.24
CA GLN A 386 -13.34 -3.84 -14.82
C GLN A 386 -14.75 -4.11 -15.33
N SER A 387 -15.72 -4.04 -14.43
CA SER A 387 -17.15 -4.10 -14.74
C SER A 387 -17.54 -2.98 -15.72
N SER A 388 -18.71 -3.12 -16.36
CA SER A 388 -19.27 -2.09 -17.27
C SER A 388 -19.41 -0.72 -16.61
N LYS A 389 -19.61 -0.69 -15.29
CA LYS A 389 -19.47 0.48 -14.42
C LYS A 389 -18.61 0.11 -13.21
N VAL A 390 -17.59 0.91 -12.95
CA VAL A 390 -16.67 0.71 -11.83
C VAL A 390 -17.09 1.62 -10.67
N PRO A 391 -17.48 1.10 -9.50
CA PRO A 391 -17.71 1.91 -8.31
C PRO A 391 -16.45 2.56 -7.74
N VAL A 392 -16.61 3.78 -7.22
CA VAL A 392 -15.48 4.65 -6.81
C VAL A 392 -15.70 5.37 -5.47
N GLY A 393 -16.71 4.97 -4.69
CA GLY A 393 -17.06 5.57 -3.41
C GLY A 393 -17.52 4.55 -2.37
N CYS A 394 -18.04 5.06 -1.24
CA CYS A 394 -18.50 4.33 -0.04
C CYS A 394 -17.44 4.16 1.05
N THR A 395 -17.07 2.94 1.46
CA THR A 395 -16.06 2.73 2.52
C THR A 395 -14.72 3.36 2.22
N TYR A 396 -14.45 3.69 0.96
CA TYR A 396 -13.26 4.42 0.53
C TYR A 396 -13.67 5.65 -0.28
N TYR A 397 -13.72 6.80 0.39
CA TYR A 397 -14.13 8.07 -0.20
C TYR A 397 -13.63 9.24 0.66
N PHE A 398 -13.50 10.45 0.13
CA PHE A 398 -12.96 11.57 0.90
C PHE A 398 -13.87 12.11 2.03
N ILE A 399 -15.08 11.58 2.19
CA ILE A 399 -16.06 11.99 3.23
C ILE A 399 -16.26 10.87 4.24
N ASN A 400 -16.09 11.18 5.52
CA ASN A 400 -16.16 10.21 6.62
C ASN A 400 -17.57 9.62 6.87
N ILE A 401 -18.65 10.22 6.36
CA ILE A 401 -20.03 9.76 6.62
C ILE A 401 -20.29 8.33 6.12
N HIS A 402 -19.51 7.84 5.15
CA HIS A 402 -19.66 6.49 4.61
C HIS A 402 -18.71 5.48 5.25
N SER A 403 -17.50 5.89 5.61
CA SER A 403 -16.46 5.03 6.16
C SER A 403 -16.50 4.92 7.68
N GLN A 404 -16.81 6.01 8.38
CA GLN A 404 -16.78 6.07 9.84
C GLN A 404 -17.80 5.12 10.48
N PRO A 405 -19.08 5.05 10.04
CA PRO A 405 -20.02 4.08 10.61
C PRO A 405 -19.60 2.63 10.35
N PHE A 406 -19.04 2.34 9.17
CA PHE A 406 -18.52 1.00 8.85
C PHE A 406 -17.45 0.57 9.84
N TRP A 407 -16.53 1.50 10.13
CA TRP A 407 -15.44 1.30 11.08
C TRP A 407 -15.92 1.22 12.53
N ASP A 408 -16.76 2.17 12.97
CA ASP A 408 -17.21 2.27 14.36
C ASP A 408 -18.02 1.04 14.77
N THR A 409 -18.94 0.57 13.92
CA THR A 409 -19.66 -0.70 14.17
C THR A 409 -18.69 -1.86 14.35
N TRP A 410 -17.67 -1.96 13.49
CA TRP A 410 -16.71 -3.06 13.54
C TRP A 410 -15.79 -3.00 14.77
N TYR A 411 -15.33 -1.81 15.12
CA TYR A 411 -14.43 -1.58 16.24
C TYR A 411 -15.14 -1.72 17.59
N GLN A 412 -16.36 -1.22 17.72
CA GLN A 412 -17.08 -1.15 19.00
C GLN A 412 -17.84 -2.43 19.33
N ASN A 413 -18.11 -3.29 18.35
CA ASN A 413 -18.82 -4.56 18.54
C ASN A 413 -17.86 -5.74 18.33
N PRO A 414 -17.44 -6.45 19.40
CA PRO A 414 -16.54 -7.60 19.29
C PRO A 414 -17.08 -8.75 18.44
N ARG A 415 -18.39 -8.80 18.20
CA ARG A 415 -19.04 -9.81 17.36
C ARG A 415 -19.26 -9.35 15.92
N ALA A 416 -19.06 -8.07 15.63
CA ALA A 416 -19.10 -7.59 14.25
C ALA A 416 -17.87 -8.10 13.53
N CYS A 417 -18.09 -8.73 12.38
CA CYS A 417 -17.03 -9.12 11.48
C CYS A 417 -17.18 -8.33 10.17
N ARG A 418 -16.06 -8.06 9.49
CA ARG A 418 -16.04 -7.37 8.20
C ARG A 418 -15.12 -8.09 7.21
N PRO A 419 -15.51 -8.19 5.94
CA PRO A 419 -14.61 -8.68 4.89
C PRO A 419 -13.40 -7.76 4.74
N PRO A 420 -12.35 -8.25 4.05
CA PRO A 420 -11.26 -7.39 3.61
C PRO A 420 -11.76 -6.15 2.85
N ALA A 421 -11.30 -4.98 3.29
CA ALA A 421 -11.67 -3.69 2.73
C ALA A 421 -10.64 -2.62 3.10
N LEU A 422 -10.28 -1.77 2.13
CA LEU A 422 -9.72 -0.47 2.46
C LEU A 422 -10.85 0.46 2.93
N VAL A 423 -10.60 1.16 4.03
CA VAL A 423 -11.55 2.06 4.68
C VAL A 423 -10.91 3.44 4.81
N HIS A 424 -11.55 4.47 4.27
CA HIS A 424 -11.09 5.86 4.31
C HIS A 424 -12.25 6.86 4.21
N PRO A 425 -12.21 7.96 5.01
CA PRO A 425 -11.31 8.22 6.13
C PRO A 425 -11.82 7.59 7.45
N VAL A 426 -10.92 7.29 8.37
CA VAL A 426 -11.19 6.89 9.76
C VAL A 426 -10.53 7.91 10.70
N LYS A 427 -11.33 8.74 11.37
CA LYS A 427 -10.85 9.90 12.14
C LYS A 427 -10.88 9.71 13.65
#